data_AF-A0A4U9HM99-F1
#
_entry.id   AF-A0A4U9HM99-F1
#
_cell.length_a   1.000
_cell.length_b   1.000
_cell.length_c   1.000
_cell.angle_alpha   90.00
_cell.angle_beta   90.00
_cell.angle_gamma   90.00
#
_symmetry.space_group_name_H-M   'P 1'
#
loop_
_entity.id
_entity.type
_entity.pdbx_description
1 polymer ?
#
loop_
_entity_poly.entity_id
_entity_poly.type
_entity_poly.pdbx_seq_one_letter_code
_entity_poly.pdbx_strand_id
1 'polypeptide(L)'
;MQQQEREWLKPSVWICPGLMSLVLLVVLVIAIRSVSDQGISGEMVDAKAVGISLFGPYVLAVELASMLLLAGLVVAFHIGREHKPGEVLSSAPASSEMAKRKSEEQA
;
A
#
# COMPACT_ATOMS: atom_id res chain seq x y z
N MET A 1 -19.10 -4.06 -30.10
CA MET A 1 -19.93 -3.38 -29.07
C MET A 1 -21.25 -4.14 -28.86
N GLN A 2 -22.26 -4.01 -29.72
CA GLN A 2 -23.62 -4.56 -29.50
C GLN A 2 -23.72 -6.11 -29.36
N GLN A 3 -22.79 -6.88 -29.93
CA GLN A 3 -22.78 -8.34 -29.81
C GLN A 3 -22.19 -8.83 -28.47
N GLN A 4 -21.29 -8.05 -27.85
CA GLN A 4 -20.60 -8.39 -26.60
C GLN A 4 -21.50 -8.16 -25.38
N GLU A 5 -22.33 -7.12 -25.40
CA GLU A 5 -23.40 -6.89 -24.40
C GLU A 5 -24.41 -8.04 -24.36
N ARG A 6 -24.77 -8.62 -25.52
CA ARG A 6 -25.68 -9.77 -25.59
C ARG A 6 -25.11 -11.04 -24.98
N GLU A 7 -23.78 -11.23 -25.01
CA GLU A 7 -23.15 -12.35 -24.32
C GLU A 7 -23.05 -12.12 -22.81
N TRP A 8 -22.84 -10.88 -22.37
CA TRP A 8 -22.90 -10.50 -20.95
C TRP A 8 -24.32 -10.59 -20.37
N LEU A 9 -25.34 -10.43 -21.22
CA LEU A 9 -26.75 -10.61 -20.90
C LEU A 9 -27.23 -12.07 -21.01
N LYS A 10 -26.39 -13.04 -21.43
CA LYS A 10 -26.79 -14.46 -21.39
C LYS A 10 -27.00 -14.85 -19.92
N PRO A 11 -28.23 -15.18 -19.49
CA PRO A 11 -28.50 -15.59 -18.11
C PRO A 11 -27.63 -16.77 -17.67
N SER A 12 -27.22 -17.58 -18.65
CA SER A 12 -26.31 -18.72 -18.46
C SER A 12 -24.93 -18.36 -17.91
N VAL A 13 -24.41 -17.16 -18.16
CA VAL A 13 -23.12 -16.70 -17.60
C VAL A 13 -23.29 -16.25 -16.14
N TRP A 14 -24.49 -15.79 -15.77
CA TRP A 14 -24.84 -15.36 -14.41
C TRP A 14 -25.20 -16.50 -13.46
N ILE A 15 -25.48 -17.70 -13.96
CA ILE A 15 -25.82 -18.86 -13.11
C ILE A 15 -24.65 -19.25 -12.22
N CYS A 16 -23.41 -19.24 -12.73
CA CYS A 16 -22.22 -19.56 -11.94
C CYS A 16 -22.00 -18.58 -10.77
N PRO A 17 -21.90 -17.25 -10.98
CA PRO A 17 -21.79 -16.30 -9.89
C PRO A 17 -23.04 -16.27 -8.99
N GLY A 18 -24.23 -16.50 -9.54
CA GLY A 18 -25.47 -16.64 -8.77
C GLY A 18 -25.44 -17.85 -7.83
N LEU A 19 -24.94 -19.00 -8.30
CA LEU A 19 -24.78 -20.21 -7.50
C LEU A 19 -23.72 -20.01 -6.42
N MET A 20 -22.58 -19.40 -6.74
CA MET A 20 -21.56 -19.05 -5.74
C MET A 20 -22.10 -18.11 -4.67
N SER A 21 -22.87 -17.09 -5.06
CA SER A 21 -23.55 -16.19 -4.14
C SER A 21 -24.57 -16.92 -3.25
N LEU A 22 -25.34 -17.86 -3.82
CA LEU A 22 -26.27 -18.69 -3.08
C LEU A 22 -25.55 -19.58 -2.05
N VAL A 23 -24.46 -20.24 -2.46
CA VAL A 23 -23.62 -21.04 -1.55
C VAL A 23 -23.09 -20.18 -0.41
N LEU A 24 -22.57 -18.98 -0.72
CA LEU A 24 -22.09 -18.03 0.29
C LEU A 24 -23.21 -17.60 1.23
N LEU A 25 -24.42 -17.34 0.71
CA LEU A 25 -25.60 -16.99 1.51
C LEU A 25 -25.97 -18.12 2.48
N VAL A 26 -25.95 -19.38 2.02
CA VAL A 26 -26.22 -20.55 2.88
C VAL A 26 -25.17 -20.64 3.99
N VAL A 27 -23.88 -20.51 3.66
CA VAL A 27 -22.80 -20.51 4.65
C VAL A 27 -23.00 -19.39 5.68
N LEU A 28 -23.37 -18.19 5.22
CA LEU A 28 -23.62 -17.04 6.10
C LEU A 28 -24.79 -17.29 7.06
N VAL A 29 -25.90 -17.84 6.57
CA VAL A 29 -27.07 -18.18 7.40
C VAL A 29 -26.70 -19.23 8.46
N ILE A 30 -25.96 -20.28 8.07
CA ILE A 30 -25.47 -21.31 8.98
C ILE A 30 -24.55 -20.69 10.03
N ALA A 31 -23.60 -19.84 9.64
CA ALA A 31 -22.66 -19.19 10.54
C ALA A 31 -23.38 -18.32 11.58
N ILE A 32 -24.36 -17.49 11.15
CA ILE A 32 -25.14 -16.64 12.06
C ILE A 32 -25.97 -17.48 13.03
N ARG A 33 -26.63 -18.54 12.55
CA ARG A 33 -27.42 -19.45 13.41
C ARG A 33 -26.51 -20.17 14.41
N SER A 34 -25.33 -20.63 13.98
CA SER A 34 -24.33 -21.29 14.83
C SER A 34 -23.79 -20.37 15.92
N VAL A 35 -23.52 -19.11 15.60
CA VAL A 35 -23.06 -18.10 16.59
C VAL A 35 -24.17 -17.72 17.57
N SER A 36 -25.44 -17.84 17.18
CA SER A 36 -26.56 -17.51 18.05
C SER A 36 -26.96 -18.64 19.01
N ASP A 37 -26.69 -19.90 18.66
CA ASP A 37 -27.02 -21.09 19.46
C ASP A 37 -25.96 -21.38 20.53
N GLN A 38 -24.71 -21.04 20.24
CA GLN A 38 -23.68 -20.95 21.25
C GLN A 38 -23.83 -19.57 21.90
N GLY A 39 -24.24 -19.51 23.17
CA GLY A 39 -24.07 -18.28 23.95
C GLY A 39 -22.65 -17.75 23.72
N ILE A 40 -22.43 -16.43 23.75
CA ILE A 40 -21.12 -15.82 23.50
C ILE A 40 -20.13 -16.24 24.61
N SER A 41 -19.71 -17.50 24.62
CA SER A 41 -18.39 -17.95 25.02
C SER A 41 -17.51 -17.74 23.79
N GLY A 42 -17.45 -16.50 23.32
CA GLY A 42 -16.32 -16.08 22.52
C GLY A 42 -15.13 -16.29 23.42
N GLU A 43 -14.33 -17.32 23.15
CA GLU A 43 -13.00 -17.41 23.72
C GLU A 43 -12.34 -16.08 23.37
N MET A 44 -12.27 -15.17 24.35
CA MET A 44 -11.64 -13.88 24.13
C MET A 44 -10.21 -14.20 23.75
N VAL A 45 -9.88 -13.91 22.49
CA VAL A 45 -8.52 -14.05 22.00
C VAL A 45 -7.69 -13.00 22.73
N ASP A 46 -7.09 -13.42 23.83
CA ASP A 46 -6.33 -12.57 24.71
C ASP A 46 -5.08 -12.08 23.97
N ALA A 47 -4.76 -10.79 24.12
CA ALA A 47 -3.58 -10.20 23.50
C ALA A 47 -2.29 -10.93 23.93
N LYS A 48 -2.28 -11.49 25.16
CA LYS A 48 -1.19 -12.33 25.66
C LYS A 48 -1.05 -13.62 24.86
N ALA A 49 -2.15 -14.30 24.53
CA ALA A 49 -2.13 -15.55 23.78
C ALA A 49 -1.59 -15.32 22.35
N VAL A 50 -2.03 -14.24 21.71
CA VAL A 50 -1.51 -13.82 20.40
C VAL A 50 -0.02 -13.48 20.49
N GLY A 51 0.39 -12.74 21.52
CA GLY A 51 1.80 -12.39 21.75
C GLY A 51 2.70 -13.61 21.93
N ILE A 52 2.26 -14.63 22.67
CA ILE A 52 3.01 -15.88 22.83
C ILE A 52 3.24 -16.57 21.48
N SER A 53 2.23 -16.57 20.60
CA SER A 53 2.38 -17.17 19.28
C SER A 53 3.25 -16.32 18.35
N LEU A 54 3.10 -14.99 18.37
CA LEU A 54 3.87 -14.07 17.52
C LEU A 54 5.36 -14.08 17.84
N PHE A 55 5.72 -14.13 19.13
CA PHE A 55 7.12 -14.12 19.57
C PHE A 55 7.72 -15.50 19.83
N GLY A 56 6.93 -16.58 19.70
CA GLY A 56 7.41 -17.96 19.76
C GLY A 56 7.53 -18.56 18.35
N PRO A 57 6.55 -19.34 17.88
CA PRO A 57 6.58 -19.98 16.55
C PRO A 57 6.77 -19.01 15.38
N TYR A 58 6.23 -17.80 15.49
CA TYR A 58 6.20 -16.83 14.38
C TYR A 58 7.23 -15.70 14.51
N VAL A 59 8.24 -15.86 15.37
CA VAL A 59 9.25 -14.82 15.62
C VAL A 59 9.93 -14.35 14.32
N LEU A 60 10.23 -15.28 13.40
CA LEU A 60 10.83 -14.97 12.10
C LEU A 60 9.89 -14.13 11.21
N ALA A 61 8.58 -14.33 11.28
CA ALA A 61 7.62 -13.53 10.51
C ALA A 61 7.56 -12.09 11.02
N VAL A 62 7.62 -11.90 12.35
CA VAL A 62 7.68 -10.58 12.98
C VAL A 62 8.98 -9.86 12.61
N GLU A 63 10.11 -10.59 12.58
CA GLU A 63 11.40 -10.05 12.16
C GLU A 63 11.36 -9.57 10.70
N LEU A 64 10.84 -10.39 9.78
CA LEU A 64 10.69 -10.01 8.38
C LEU A 64 9.72 -8.84 8.19
N ALA A 65 8.62 -8.79 8.94
CA ALA A 65 7.70 -7.66 8.92
C ALA A 65 8.39 -6.35 9.35
N SER A 66 9.29 -6.41 10.35
CA SER A 66 10.08 -5.25 10.78
C SER A 66 11.06 -4.77 9.71
N MET A 67 11.77 -5.69 9.04
CA MET A 67 12.67 -5.37 7.92
C MET A 67 11.89 -4.79 6.74
N LEU A 68 10.71 -5.34 6.45
CA LEU A 68 9.83 -4.87 5.38
C LEU A 68 9.32 -3.46 5.67
N LEU A 69 8.90 -3.18 6.91
CA LEU A 69 8.50 -1.84 7.34
C LEU A 69 9.65 -0.84 7.25
N LEU A 70 10.85 -1.22 7.70
CA LEU A 70 12.04 -0.38 7.58
C LEU A 70 12.38 -0.09 6.11
N ALA A 71 12.36 -1.11 5.25
CA ALA A 71 12.60 -0.95 3.83
C ALA A 71 11.55 -0.04 3.18
N GLY A 72 10.27 -0.22 3.51
CA GLY A 72 9.17 0.62 3.04
C GLY A 72 9.33 2.08 3.45
N LEU A 73 9.73 2.33 4.70
CA LEU A 73 10.03 3.67 5.22
C LEU A 73 11.19 4.32 4.44
N VAL A 74 12.28 3.57 4.22
CA VAL A 74 13.46 4.05 3.48
C VAL A 74 13.09 4.39 2.03
N VAL A 75 12.32 3.53 1.36
CA VAL A 75 11.86 3.78 -0.02
C VAL A 75 10.95 5.01 -0.09
N ALA A 76 9.99 5.13 0.84
CA ALA A 76 9.12 6.29 0.90
C ALA A 76 9.90 7.59 1.14
N PHE A 77 10.91 7.58 2.02
CA PHE A 77 11.78 8.73 2.25
C PHE A 77 12.69 9.04 1.06
N HIS A 78 13.22 8.02 0.40
CA HIS A 78 14.06 8.20 -0.78
C HIS A 78 13.28 8.83 -1.95
N ILE A 79 12.06 8.35 -2.20
CA ILE A 79 11.20 8.84 -3.28
C ILE A 79 10.57 10.20 -2.92
N GLY A 80 10.15 10.38 -1.67
CA GLY A 80 9.57 11.65 -1.19
C GLY A 80 10.57 12.78 -1.07
N ARG A 81 11.88 12.49 -1.11
CA ARG A 81 12.93 13.50 -1.22
C ARG A 81 13.12 13.88 -2.67
N GLU A 82 12.35 14.86 -3.10
CA GLU A 82 12.65 15.64 -4.30
C GLU A 82 14.11 16.10 -4.21
N HIS A 83 14.96 15.68 -5.15
CA HIS A 83 16.25 16.34 -5.32
C HIS A 83 15.91 17.77 -5.68
N LYS A 84 16.20 18.74 -4.78
CA LYS A 84 16.12 20.17 -5.06
C LYS A 84 17.39 20.51 -5.86
N PRO A 85 17.42 20.41 -7.21
CA PRO A 85 18.64 20.52 -7.99
C PRO A 85 18.82 22.00 -8.38
N GLY A 86 18.69 22.90 -7.41
CA GLY A 86 18.42 24.32 -7.70
C GLY A 86 19.18 25.34 -6.86
N GLU A 87 20.06 24.95 -5.93
CA GLU A 87 20.67 25.92 -5.00
C GLU A 87 22.19 26.09 -5.13
N VAL A 88 22.87 25.47 -6.11
CA VAL A 88 24.33 25.58 -6.26
C VAL A 88 24.85 26.21 -7.54
N LEU A 89 23.99 26.77 -8.41
CA LEU A 89 24.45 27.47 -9.63
C LEU A 89 24.24 29.00 -9.62
N SER A 90 23.72 29.58 -8.53
CA SER A 90 23.48 31.03 -8.44
C SER A 90 24.59 31.81 -7.71
N SER A 91 25.86 31.44 -7.91
CA SER A 91 26.99 32.32 -7.59
C SER A 91 27.90 32.50 -8.81
N ALA A 92 27.59 33.58 -9.54
CA ALA A 92 28.47 34.46 -10.31
C ALA A 92 29.09 33.99 -11.64
N PRO A 93 28.55 34.51 -12.76
CA PRO A 93 29.34 35.04 -13.88
C PRO A 93 29.43 36.58 -13.88
N ALA A 94 28.80 37.28 -12.91
CA ALA A 94 28.74 38.76 -12.91
C ALA A 94 30.05 39.46 -12.52
N SER A 95 31.02 38.78 -11.88
CA SER A 95 32.30 39.38 -11.48
C SER A 95 33.35 39.40 -12.60
N SER A 96 33.23 38.54 -13.62
CA SER A 96 34.19 38.50 -14.73
C SER A 96 33.94 39.55 -15.82
N GLU A 97 32.70 39.99 -16.01
CA GLU A 97 32.38 41.03 -17.02
C GLU A 97 32.76 42.44 -16.57
N MET A 98 32.69 42.74 -15.27
CA MET A 98 33.03 44.07 -14.75
C MET A 98 34.55 44.32 -14.75
N ALA A 99 35.36 43.27 -14.64
CA ALA A 99 36.82 43.35 -14.74
C ALA A 99 37.30 43.61 -16.18
N LYS A 100 36.59 43.11 -17.20
CA LYS A 100 36.94 43.33 -18.60
C LYS A 100 36.62 44.76 -19.07
N ARG A 101 35.48 45.32 -18.64
CA ARG A 101 35.08 46.69 -19.02
C ARG A 101 35.99 47.79 -18.47
N LYS A 102 36.66 47.58 -17.33
CA LYS A 102 37.59 48.56 -16.77
C LYS A 102 38.95 48.59 -17.49
N SER A 103 39.34 47.50 -18.17
CA SER A 103 40.63 47.43 -18.88
C SER A 103 40.57 47.99 -20.31
N GLU A 104 39.38 48.13 -20.89
CA GLU A 104 39.21 48.63 -22.27
C GLU A 104 38.99 50.16 -22.34
N GLU A 105 38.73 50.85 -21.22
CA GLU A 105 38.56 52.32 -21.18
C GLU A 105 39.84 53.09 -20.80
N GLN A 106 40.96 52.39 -20.54
CA GLN A 106 42.25 53.01 -20.17
C GLN A 106 43.37 52.79 -21.21
N ALA A 107 43.05 52.50 -22.47
CA ALA A 107 44.00 52.42 -23.58
C ALA A 107 43.69 53.48 -24.66
#